data_AF-A0A920SR34-F1
#
_entry.id   AF-A0A920SR34-F1
#
_cell.length_a   1.000
_cell.length_b   1.000
_cell.length_c   1.000
_cell.angle_alpha   90.00
_cell.angle_beta   90.00
_cell.angle_gamma   90.00
#
_symmetry.space_group_name_H-M   'P 1'
#
loop_
_entity.id
_entity.type
_entity.pdbx_description
1 polymer ?
#
loop_
_entity_poly.entity_id
_entity_poly.type
_entity_poly.pdbx_seq_one_letter_code
_entity_poly.pdbx_strand_id
1 'polypeptide(L)'
;MMIAACDQFRYEQLGYEGPHPSCSENLHVAMRRLGHAIEVVPQPINFFTHTRVEDDGTFVSPPNPVPAGGFVVLEALMDLICVVSACPFDLTIEGWSINAPTGPTGLEVRIS
;
A
#
# COMPACT_ATOMS: atom_id res chain seq x y z
N MET A 1 -12.16 2.97 0.06
CA MET A 1 -11.29 2.21 0.98
C MET A 1 -11.90 0.83 1.17
N MET A 2 -11.25 -0.21 0.66
CA MET A 2 -11.83 -1.57 0.61
C MET A 2 -10.83 -2.67 1.00
N ILE A 3 -9.52 -2.41 0.91
CA ILE A 3 -8.47 -3.43 1.03
C ILE A 3 -7.47 -3.02 2.11
N ALA A 4 -7.24 -3.89 3.09
CA ALA A 4 -6.27 -3.70 4.16
C ALA A 4 -4.85 -3.45 3.62
N ALA A 5 -3.98 -2.91 4.48
CA ALA A 5 -2.55 -2.87 4.18
C ALA A 5 -2.04 -4.30 3.92
N CYS A 6 -1.16 -4.50 2.94
CA CYS A 6 -0.51 -5.80 2.80
C CYS A 6 0.31 -6.10 4.07
N ASP A 7 0.38 -7.37 4.42
CA ASP A 7 1.10 -7.90 5.57
C ASP A 7 1.77 -9.23 5.19
N GLN A 8 2.65 -9.73 6.06
CA GLN A 8 3.38 -10.98 5.85
C GLN A 8 2.42 -12.16 5.58
N PHE A 9 1.34 -12.27 6.35
CA PHE A 9 0.35 -13.34 6.18
C PHE A 9 -0.28 -13.33 4.79
N ARG A 10 -0.53 -12.15 4.22
CA ARG A 10 -1.04 -12.01 2.86
C ARG A 10 -0.06 -12.55 1.83
N TYR A 11 1.24 -12.30 1.98
CA TYR A 11 2.27 -12.82 1.08
C TYR A 11 2.38 -14.35 1.18
N GLU A 12 2.33 -14.90 2.39
CA GLU A 12 2.32 -16.35 2.63
C GLU A 12 1.09 -17.02 2.00
N GLN A 13 -0.10 -16.42 2.14
CA GLN A 13 -1.34 -16.91 1.51
C GLN A 13 -1.27 -16.93 -0.02
N LEU A 14 -0.47 -16.05 -0.60
CA LEU A 14 -0.25 -15.97 -2.05
C LEU A 14 0.92 -16.84 -2.52
N GLY A 15 1.50 -17.66 -1.62
CA GLY A 15 2.55 -18.62 -1.93
C GLY A 15 3.96 -18.05 -1.94
N TYR A 16 4.19 -16.84 -1.41
CA TYR A 16 5.54 -16.33 -1.24
C TYR A 16 6.26 -17.06 -0.09
N GLU A 17 7.50 -17.51 -0.34
CA GLU A 17 8.32 -18.18 0.66
C GLU A 17 9.32 -17.22 1.31
N GLY A 18 9.26 -17.09 2.63
CA GLY A 18 10.18 -16.27 3.42
C GLY A 18 9.63 -14.87 3.74
N PRO A 19 10.47 -14.02 4.37
CA PRO A 19 10.05 -12.69 4.79
C PRO A 19 9.86 -11.77 3.59
N HIS A 20 8.71 -11.09 3.54
CA HIS A 20 8.40 -10.09 2.53
C HIS A 20 8.13 -8.73 3.18
N PRO A 21 8.74 -7.61 2.70
CA PRO A 21 8.39 -6.28 3.15
C PRO A 21 6.88 -6.03 2.97
N SER A 22 6.25 -5.30 3.89
CA SER A 22 4.80 -5.08 3.83
C SER A 22 4.42 -3.69 4.31
N CYS A 23 3.28 -3.16 3.84
CA CYS A 23 2.79 -1.86 4.28
C CYS A 23 2.48 -1.85 5.78
N SER A 24 1.98 -2.97 6.32
CA SER A 24 1.75 -3.17 7.75
C SER A 24 3.05 -3.00 8.54
N GLU A 25 4.12 -3.70 8.18
CA GLU A 25 5.41 -3.55 8.87
C GLU A 25 6.03 -2.17 8.62
N ASN A 26 5.92 -1.62 7.41
CA ASN A 26 6.44 -0.29 7.10
C ASN A 26 5.83 0.80 8.00
N LEU A 27 4.53 0.72 8.29
CA LEU A 27 3.86 1.60 9.24
C LEU A 27 4.49 1.47 10.64
N HIS A 28 4.61 0.25 11.16
CA HIS A 28 5.21 0.02 12.46
C HIS A 28 6.66 0.52 12.54
N VAL A 29 7.49 0.25 11.52
CA VAL A 29 8.87 0.74 11.44
C VAL A 29 8.92 2.26 11.46
N ALA A 30 8.09 2.93 10.64
CA ALA A 30 8.05 4.39 10.57
C ALA A 30 7.66 5.01 11.91
N MET A 31 6.60 4.48 12.56
CA MET A 31 6.15 4.96 13.86
C MET A 31 7.19 4.72 14.97
N ARG A 32 7.83 3.54 15.00
CA ARG A 32 8.88 3.23 15.98
C ARG A 32 10.08 4.15 15.86
N ARG A 33 10.47 4.55 14.64
CA ARG A 33 11.57 5.52 14.42
C ARG A 33 11.29 6.89 15.04
N LEU A 34 10.01 7.23 15.22
CA LEU A 34 9.57 8.45 15.90
C LEU A 34 9.31 8.23 17.40
N GLY A 35 9.60 7.03 17.93
CA GLY A 35 9.35 6.70 19.34
C GLY A 35 7.90 6.34 19.66
N HIS A 36 7.08 6.06 18.65
CA HIS A 36 5.68 5.67 18.83
C HIS A 36 5.49 4.16 18.64
N ALA A 37 4.86 3.53 19.63
CA ALA A 37 4.30 2.19 19.49
C ALA A 37 2.81 2.33 19.11
N ILE A 38 2.38 1.59 18.10
CA ILE A 38 0.98 1.51 17.69
C ILE A 38 0.49 0.08 17.92
N GLU A 39 -0.75 -0.05 18.38
CA GLU A 39 -1.37 -1.36 18.68
C GLU A 39 -2.16 -1.91 17.50
N VAL A 40 -2.55 -1.03 16.56
CA VAL A 40 -3.40 -1.37 15.43
C VAL A 40 -2.82 -0.81 14.14
N VAL A 41 -3.00 -1.56 13.05
CA VAL A 41 -2.76 -1.09 11.69
C VAL A 41 -4.10 -0.61 11.14
N PRO A 42 -4.33 0.71 11.03
CA PRO A 42 -5.58 1.22 10.49
C PRO A 42 -5.72 0.88 9.00
N GLN A 43 -6.96 0.85 8.52
CA GLN A 43 -7.26 0.73 7.10
C GLN A 43 -6.60 1.88 6.33
N PRO A 44 -5.68 1.60 5.38
CA PRO A 44 -5.00 2.65 4.63
C PRO A 44 -5.91 3.26 3.56
N ILE A 45 -5.53 4.47 3.15
CA ILE A 45 -5.94 5.02 1.86
C ILE A 45 -4.92 4.52 0.82
N ASN A 46 -5.36 3.65 -0.07
CA ASN A 46 -4.52 3.06 -1.11
C ASN A 46 -4.48 3.97 -2.35
N PHE A 47 -3.73 5.08 -2.25
CA PHE A 47 -3.53 6.01 -3.36
C PHE A 47 -2.93 5.30 -4.58
N PHE A 48 -3.36 5.75 -5.76
CA PHE A 48 -2.86 5.24 -7.04
C PHE A 48 -3.01 3.72 -7.22
N THR A 49 -3.93 3.08 -6.49
CA THR A 49 -4.31 1.69 -6.79
C THR A 49 -5.52 1.69 -7.72
N HIS A 50 -5.63 0.64 -8.54
CA HIS A 50 -6.75 0.45 -9.46
C HIS A 50 -7.62 -0.73 -9.04
N THR A 51 -7.82 -0.93 -7.73
CA THR A 51 -8.67 -1.99 -7.23
C THR A 51 -10.14 -1.65 -7.43
N ARG A 52 -10.89 -2.57 -8.03
CA ARG A 52 -12.34 -2.45 -8.23
C ARG A 52 -13.05 -3.76 -7.94
N VAL A 53 -14.36 -3.66 -7.74
CA VAL A 53 -15.28 -4.79 -7.61
C VAL A 53 -15.96 -4.96 -8.96
N GLU A 54 -15.84 -6.15 -9.54
CA GLU A 54 -16.53 -6.53 -10.77
C GLU A 54 -18.01 -6.88 -10.47
N ASP A 55 -18.84 -6.99 -11.50
CA ASP A 55 -20.29 -7.20 -11.36
C ASP A 55 -20.67 -8.49 -10.59
N ASP A 56 -19.81 -9.49 -10.61
CA ASP A 56 -19.97 -10.76 -9.89
C ASP A 56 -19.51 -10.70 -8.42
N GLY A 57 -19.04 -9.54 -7.96
CA GLY A 57 -18.51 -9.31 -6.61
C GLY A 57 -17.02 -9.64 -6.46
N THR A 58 -16.34 -10.07 -7.53
CA THR A 58 -14.90 -10.35 -7.49
C THR A 58 -14.10 -9.07 -7.38
N PHE A 59 -13.08 -9.08 -6.52
CA PHE A 59 -12.10 -8.00 -6.46
C PHE A 59 -10.98 -8.24 -7.47
N VAL A 60 -10.67 -7.23 -8.28
CA VAL A 60 -9.50 -7.20 -9.14
C VAL A 60 -8.67 -5.97 -8.85
N SER A 61 -7.35 -6.10 -8.93
CA SER A 61 -6.38 -5.03 -8.80
C SER A 61 -5.35 -5.09 -9.93
N PRO A 62 -5.75 -4.71 -11.17
CA PRO A 62 -4.85 -4.62 -12.31
C PRO A 62 -3.74 -3.57 -12.12
N PRO A 63 -2.79 -3.47 -13.07
CA PRO A 63 -1.74 -2.46 -13.01
C PRO A 63 -2.31 -1.05 -12.89
N ASN A 64 -1.60 -0.22 -12.13
CA ASN A 64 -1.98 1.16 -11.90
C ASN A 64 -1.94 1.98 -13.21
N PRO A 65 -3.04 2.67 -13.60
CA PRO A 65 -3.07 3.52 -14.79
C PRO A 65 -2.46 4.91 -14.56
N VAL A 66 -2.13 5.27 -13.31
CA VAL A 66 -1.57 6.58 -12.97
C VAL A 66 -0.14 6.69 -13.49
N PRO A 67 0.17 7.67 -14.36
CA PRO A 67 1.51 7.84 -14.90
C PRO A 67 2.47 8.41 -13.85
N ALA A 68 3.77 8.28 -14.12
CA ALA A 68 4.81 8.96 -13.33
C ALA A 68 4.53 10.47 -13.24
N GLY A 69 4.64 11.02 -12.03
CA GLY A 69 4.30 12.42 -11.75
C GLY A 69 2.83 12.68 -11.39
N GLY A 70 1.95 11.66 -11.45
CA GLY A 70 0.62 11.76 -10.84
C GLY A 70 0.71 12.04 -9.34
N PHE A 71 -0.14 12.93 -8.83
CA PHE A 71 -0.08 13.37 -7.44
C PHE A 71 -1.46 13.60 -6.83
N VAL A 72 -1.50 13.65 -5.50
CA VAL A 72 -2.62 14.15 -4.71
C VAL A 72 -2.09 15.24 -3.77
N VAL A 73 -2.95 16.21 -3.44
CA VAL A 73 -2.64 17.23 -2.43
C VAL A 73 -3.61 17.03 -1.28
N LEU A 74 -3.08 16.97 -0.05
CA LEU A 74 -3.84 16.81 1.16
C LEU A 74 -3.62 18.02 2.05
N GLU A 75 -4.69 18.52 2.65
CA GLU A 75 -4.64 19.58 3.67
C GLU A 75 -4.74 18.93 5.06
N ALA A 76 -3.81 19.26 5.95
CA ALA A 76 -3.89 18.84 7.35
C ALA A 76 -4.86 19.76 8.10
N LEU A 77 -6.05 19.27 8.41
CA LEU A 77 -7.07 20.01 9.17
C LEU A 77 -6.82 20.05 10.69
N MET A 78 -5.80 19.31 11.14
CA MET A 78 -5.32 19.23 12.52
C MET A 78 -3.88 18.72 12.52
N ASP A 79 -3.18 18.90 13.64
CA ASP A 79 -1.85 18.31 13.86
C ASP A 79 -1.92 16.79 13.73
N LEU A 80 -1.01 16.22 12.93
CA LEU A 80 -1.02 14.79 12.62
C LEU A 80 0.39 14.24 12.33
N ILE A 81 0.52 12.93 12.44
CA ILE A 81 1.62 12.16 11.87
C ILE A 81 1.09 11.44 10.63
N CYS A 82 1.63 11.79 9.47
CA CYS A 82 1.31 11.12 8.21
C CYS A 82 2.39 10.09 7.88
N VAL A 83 1.97 8.84 7.62
CA VAL A 83 2.88 7.77 7.18
C VAL A 83 2.49 7.36 5.77
N VAL A 84 3.47 7.41 4.86
CA VAL A 84 3.33 6.97 3.47
C VAL A 84 4.21 5.74 3.27
N SER A 85 3.60 4.65 2.80
CA SER A 85 4.30 3.43 2.43
C SER A 85 4.19 3.22 0.93
N ALA A 86 5.32 3.20 0.22
CA ALA A 86 5.37 2.69 -1.14
C ALA A 86 5.12 1.17 -1.07
N CYS A 87 3.95 0.74 -1.53
CA CYS A 87 3.51 -0.64 -1.38
C CYS A 87 4.49 -1.58 -2.09
N PRO A 88 5.08 -2.57 -1.38
CA PRO A 88 6.09 -3.45 -1.96
C PRO A 88 5.48 -4.65 -2.73
N PHE A 89 4.16 -4.72 -2.89
CA PHE A 89 3.51 -5.85 -3.56
C PHE A 89 3.99 -6.00 -5.01
N ASP A 90 4.70 -7.08 -5.31
CA ASP A 90 5.35 -7.34 -6.61
C ASP A 90 5.06 -8.75 -7.16
N LEU A 91 4.11 -9.46 -6.55
CA LEU A 91 3.73 -10.81 -6.96
C LEU A 91 2.95 -10.79 -8.28
N THR A 92 3.24 -11.74 -9.16
CA THR A 92 2.49 -11.94 -10.40
C THR A 92 1.32 -12.88 -10.16
N ILE A 93 0.20 -12.32 -9.69
CA ILE A 93 -1.05 -13.04 -9.43
C ILE A 93 -2.10 -12.59 -10.45
N GLU A 94 -2.84 -13.55 -11.02
CA GLU A 94 -3.91 -13.26 -11.97
C GLU A 94 -4.94 -12.30 -11.37
N GLY A 95 -5.23 -11.20 -12.07
CA GLY A 95 -6.14 -10.15 -11.60
C GLY A 95 -5.59 -9.28 -10.47
N TRP A 96 -4.38 -9.54 -9.95
CA TRP A 96 -3.80 -8.87 -8.77
C TRP A 96 -2.34 -8.49 -9.00
N SER A 97 -2.02 -7.91 -10.15
CA SER A 97 -0.63 -7.56 -10.46
C SER A 97 -0.13 -6.32 -9.72
N ILE A 98 -0.96 -5.31 -9.44
CA ILE A 98 -0.62 -4.06 -8.71
C ILE A 98 0.66 -3.38 -9.23
N ASN A 99 1.85 -3.76 -8.75
CA ASN A 99 3.15 -3.26 -9.23
C ASN A 99 3.92 -4.23 -10.13
N ALA A 100 3.47 -5.48 -10.28
CA ALA A 100 4.05 -6.47 -11.18
C ALA A 100 3.70 -6.18 -12.66
N PRO A 101 4.61 -6.51 -13.60
CA PRO A 101 5.92 -7.14 -13.41
C PRO A 101 7.07 -6.15 -13.17
N THR A 102 6.81 -4.84 -13.23
CA THR A 102 7.85 -3.80 -13.19
C THR A 102 8.47 -3.60 -11.80
N GLY A 103 7.76 -4.04 -10.76
CA GLY A 103 8.15 -3.86 -9.36
C GLY A 103 7.69 -2.52 -8.79
N PRO A 104 7.85 -2.34 -7.46
CA PRO A 104 7.43 -1.13 -6.76
C PRO A 104 8.32 0.07 -7.14
N THR A 105 7.71 1.25 -7.15
CA THR A 105 8.38 2.53 -7.44
C THR A 105 8.39 3.45 -6.22
N GLY A 106 9.30 4.43 -6.22
CA GLY A 106 9.39 5.42 -5.15
C GLY A 106 8.24 6.43 -5.18
N LEU A 107 7.86 6.94 -4.01
CA LEU A 107 6.93 8.05 -3.85
C LEU A 107 7.69 9.28 -3.34
N GLU A 108 7.41 10.44 -3.93
CA GLU A 108 7.91 11.72 -3.45
C GLU A 108 6.87 12.38 -2.56
N VAL A 109 7.27 12.83 -1.36
CA VAL A 109 6.42 13.58 -0.44
C VAL A 109 7.03 14.96 -0.23
N ARG A 110 6.22 16.00 -0.42
CA ARG A 110 6.59 17.40 -0.15
C ARG A 110 5.65 17.97 0.89
N ILE A 111 6.21 18.69 1.86
CA ILE A 111 5.48 19.43 2.88
C ILE A 111 5.75 20.91 2.60
N SER A 112 4.69 21.70 2.50
CA SER A 112 4.74 23.14 2.20
C SER A 112 3.95 23.93 3.22
#